data_AF-A0A931AJ22-F1
#
_entry.id   AF-A0A931AJ22-F1
#
_cell.length_a   1.000
_cell.length_b   1.000
_cell.length_c   1.000
_cell.angle_alpha   90.00
_cell.angle_beta   90.00
_cell.angle_gamma   90.00
#
_symmetry.space_group_name_H-M   'P 1'
#
loop_
_entity.id
_entity.type
_entity.pdbx_description
1 polymer ?
#
loop_
_entity_poly.entity_id
_entity_poly.type
_entity_poly.pdbx_seq_one_letter_code
_entity_poly.pdbx_strand_id
1 'polypeptide(L)'
;MAPIVPDREVVTLINVFTVAPDNQQQLVDLLIRATEDVMSKQPGYRAAHIHRSLDGTKVANYAQWRSREDVESLAGNPDAAAHMGRVRALATFEPVVYDVVFSHTSAAQGQAASTPDQARKPHIAIPDGLPGVAGLAAVKPGLAAKLGAFTHELMRGGSPLTPGEREVIAAFVSVRNDTYFCAHAHTAAAAQLVDGGTDTVHAVIDDPASAPVSTKLRALLRIADKVRRSGLEVTTDDIDQARAAGADDADIHDAVLVAATFCLYNRYVDGLAAITPDSPAVYDQIGGHLARNGYSPEKAL
;
A
#
# COMPACT_ATOMS: atom_id res chain seq x y z
N MET A 1 10.01 -1.68 -2.56
CA MET A 1 11.18 -0.96 -3.11
C MET A 1 11.71 -0.09 -1.99
N ALA A 2 13.02 -0.07 -1.73
CA ALA A 2 13.55 0.83 -0.71
C ALA A 2 13.40 2.29 -1.22
N PRO A 3 12.85 3.23 -0.43
CA PRO A 3 12.58 4.57 -0.93
C PRO A 3 13.89 5.33 -1.21
N ILE A 4 13.93 6.05 -2.33
CA ILE A 4 14.99 7.00 -2.69
C ILE A 4 14.65 8.31 -1.99
N VAL A 5 15.26 8.60 -0.85
CA VAL A 5 14.96 9.78 -0.02
C VAL A 5 16.26 10.44 0.46
N PRO A 6 16.25 11.76 0.71
CA PRO A 6 17.32 12.43 1.43
C PRO A 6 17.54 11.87 2.84
N ASP A 7 18.69 12.20 3.44
CA ASP A 7 19.04 11.94 4.86
C ASP A 7 19.09 10.47 5.28
N ARG A 8 19.08 9.56 4.32
CA ARG A 8 19.30 8.14 4.57
C ARG A 8 20.80 7.86 4.69
N GLU A 9 21.18 7.03 5.66
CA GLU A 9 22.56 6.56 5.85
C GLU A 9 22.97 5.52 4.78
N VAL A 10 22.84 5.87 3.49
CA VAL A 10 23.28 5.09 2.35
C VAL A 10 23.87 6.01 1.28
N VAL A 11 24.76 5.48 0.47
CA VAL A 11 25.28 6.16 -0.74
C VAL A 11 24.77 5.46 -1.99
N THR A 12 24.63 6.20 -3.08
CA THR A 12 24.14 5.67 -4.35
C THR A 12 25.26 5.59 -5.37
N LEU A 13 25.58 4.39 -5.84
CA LEU A 13 26.40 4.18 -7.03
C LEU A 13 25.49 4.22 -8.26
N ILE A 14 25.68 5.23 -9.12
CA ILE A 14 25.04 5.27 -10.44
C ILE A 14 26.10 5.00 -11.48
N ASN A 15 25.88 3.96 -12.28
CA ASN A 15 26.76 3.59 -13.38
C ASN A 15 25.98 3.55 -14.68
N VAL A 16 26.35 4.40 -15.63
CA VAL A 16 25.71 4.49 -16.95
C VAL A 16 26.66 3.93 -18.00
N PHE A 17 26.26 2.81 -18.59
CA PHE A 17 26.97 2.10 -19.63
C PHE A 17 26.49 2.55 -21.00
N THR A 18 27.41 2.92 -21.89
CA THR A 18 27.15 3.15 -23.31
C THR A 18 27.53 1.90 -24.10
N VAL A 19 26.58 1.37 -24.88
CA VAL A 19 26.66 0.07 -25.53
C VAL A 19 26.07 0.16 -26.94
N ALA A 20 26.57 -0.67 -27.86
CA ALA A 20 25.93 -0.82 -29.17
C ALA A 20 24.54 -1.45 -29.01
N PRO A 21 23.50 -1.03 -29.77
CA PRO A 21 22.14 -1.55 -29.63
C PRO A 21 22.05 -3.08 -29.64
N ASP A 22 22.78 -3.74 -30.54
CA ASP A 22 22.80 -5.20 -30.68
C ASP A 22 23.36 -5.92 -29.44
N ASN A 23 24.14 -5.23 -28.62
CA ASN A 23 24.76 -5.78 -27.41
C ASN A 23 24.03 -5.39 -26.12
N GLN A 24 22.96 -4.58 -26.18
CA GLN A 24 22.30 -4.05 -24.98
C GLN A 24 21.79 -5.15 -24.06
N GLN A 25 21.09 -6.15 -24.62
CA GLN A 25 20.53 -7.25 -23.82
C GLN A 25 21.64 -8.12 -23.23
N GLN A 26 22.70 -8.41 -23.99
CA GLN A 26 23.85 -9.16 -23.49
C GLN A 26 24.51 -8.45 -22.30
N LEU A 27 24.65 -7.12 -22.37
CA LEU A 27 25.15 -6.32 -21.25
C LEU A 27 24.23 -6.38 -20.03
N VAL A 28 22.92 -6.27 -20.22
CA VAL A 28 21.94 -6.42 -19.13
C VAL A 28 22.11 -7.76 -18.43
N ASP A 29 22.17 -8.86 -19.18
CA ASP A 29 22.31 -10.21 -18.63
C ASP A 29 23.63 -10.37 -17.85
N LEU A 30 24.72 -9.79 -18.34
CA LEU A 30 26.01 -9.80 -17.65
C LEU A 30 25.96 -9.01 -16.33
N LEU A 31 25.28 -7.87 -16.30
CA LEU A 31 25.13 -7.05 -15.09
C LEU A 31 24.22 -7.71 -14.05
N ILE A 32 23.15 -8.39 -14.50
CA ILE A 32 22.27 -9.16 -13.60
C ILE A 32 23.07 -10.27 -12.93
N ARG A 33 23.78 -11.10 -13.71
CA ARG A 33 24.61 -12.18 -13.17
C ARG A 33 25.70 -11.67 -12.23
N ALA A 34 26.39 -10.58 -12.61
CA ALA A 34 27.39 -9.95 -11.74
C ALA A 34 26.79 -9.51 -10.39
N THR A 35 25.57 -8.99 -10.42
CA THR A 35 24.85 -8.59 -9.21
C THR A 35 24.50 -9.78 -8.33
N GLU A 36 23.88 -10.82 -8.90
CA GLU A 36 23.45 -12.01 -8.17
C GLU A 36 24.62 -12.81 -7.61
N ASP A 37 25.67 -12.99 -8.42
CA ASP A 37 26.78 -13.88 -8.08
C ASP A 37 27.84 -13.22 -7.20
N VAL A 38 28.04 -11.90 -7.33
CA VAL A 38 29.17 -11.20 -6.71
C VAL A 38 28.74 -9.99 -5.90
N MET A 39 28.08 -9.00 -6.50
CA MET A 39 27.85 -7.70 -5.84
C MET A 39 26.93 -7.83 -4.63
N SER A 40 25.88 -8.66 -4.73
CA SER A 40 24.92 -8.88 -3.65
C SER A 40 25.52 -9.50 -2.39
N LYS A 41 26.71 -10.10 -2.51
CA LYS A 41 27.44 -10.76 -1.43
C LYS A 41 28.51 -9.86 -0.79
N GLN A 42 28.72 -8.65 -1.32
CA GLN A 42 29.74 -7.75 -0.80
C GLN A 42 29.26 -7.05 0.48
N PRO A 43 30.17 -6.80 1.44
CA PRO A 43 29.87 -6.00 2.61
C PRO A 43 29.27 -4.65 2.22
N GLY A 44 28.21 -4.24 2.92
CA GLY A 44 27.57 -2.95 2.68
C GLY A 44 26.62 -2.87 1.49
N TYR A 45 26.50 -3.90 0.65
CA TYR A 45 25.50 -3.95 -0.42
C TYR A 45 24.08 -3.85 0.15
N ARG A 46 23.22 -3.04 -0.47
CA ARG A 46 21.79 -2.92 -0.10
C ARG A 46 20.84 -3.33 -1.21
N ALA A 47 21.03 -2.79 -2.41
CA ALA A 47 20.15 -3.04 -3.56
C ALA A 47 20.83 -2.63 -4.87
N ALA A 48 20.35 -3.16 -5.99
CA ALA A 48 20.69 -2.73 -7.34
C ALA A 48 19.46 -2.79 -8.25
N HIS A 49 19.38 -1.84 -9.18
CA HIS A 49 18.30 -1.70 -10.16
C HIS A 49 18.91 -1.41 -11.53
N ILE A 50 18.76 -2.38 -12.43
CA ILE A 50 19.30 -2.33 -13.79
C ILE A 50 18.21 -1.88 -14.75
N HIS A 51 18.50 -0.84 -15.52
CA HIS A 51 17.58 -0.21 -16.45
C HIS A 51 18.19 -0.24 -17.85
N ARG A 52 17.41 -0.63 -18.86
CA ARG A 52 17.82 -0.48 -20.26
C ARG A 52 17.19 0.79 -20.84
N SER A 53 17.93 1.54 -21.65
CA SER A 53 17.34 2.65 -22.40
C SER A 53 16.45 2.14 -23.53
N LEU A 54 15.44 2.93 -23.88
CA LEU A 54 14.49 2.59 -24.95
C LEU A 54 15.11 2.72 -26.35
N ASP A 55 16.17 3.52 -26.49
CA ASP A 55 16.92 3.69 -27.74
C ASP A 55 17.96 2.59 -27.99
N GLY A 56 18.11 1.63 -27.08
CA GLY A 56 19.07 0.53 -27.20
C GLY A 56 20.51 0.90 -26.82
N THR A 57 20.84 2.17 -26.62
CA THR A 57 22.25 2.63 -26.55
C THR A 57 22.85 2.67 -25.15
N LYS A 58 22.03 2.47 -24.11
CA LYS A 58 22.47 2.57 -22.72
C LYS A 58 21.90 1.48 -21.82
N VAL A 59 22.64 1.19 -20.77
CA VAL A 59 22.17 0.47 -19.58
C VAL A 59 22.58 1.30 -18.37
N ALA A 60 21.70 1.47 -17.39
CA ALA A 60 21.98 2.21 -16.16
C ALA A 60 21.78 1.28 -14.95
N ASN A 61 22.80 1.19 -14.10
CA ASN A 61 22.70 0.53 -12.81
C ASN A 61 22.62 1.59 -11.70
N TYR A 62 21.53 1.57 -10.94
CA TYR A 62 21.35 2.33 -9.71
C TYR A 62 21.53 1.35 -8.54
N ALA A 63 22.59 1.50 -7.75
CA ALA A 63 22.87 0.61 -6.62
C ALA A 63 23.05 1.39 -5.32
N GLN A 64 22.48 0.87 -4.23
CA GLN A 64 22.59 1.46 -2.90
C GLN A 64 23.56 0.65 -2.03
N TRP A 65 24.42 1.38 -1.32
CA TRP A 65 25.45 0.84 -0.44
C TRP A 65 25.42 1.56 0.91
N ARG A 66 25.93 0.91 1.95
CA ARG A 66 25.99 1.48 3.30
C ARG A 66 26.96 2.66 3.38
N SER A 67 28.12 2.62 2.72
CA SER A 67 29.11 3.72 2.76
C SER A 67 29.91 3.84 1.46
N ARG A 68 30.62 4.97 1.29
CA ARG A 68 31.56 5.15 0.16
C ARG A 68 32.71 4.14 0.20
N GLU A 69 33.21 3.83 1.40
CA GLU A 69 34.27 2.85 1.64
C GLU A 69 33.86 1.45 1.16
N ASP A 70 32.62 1.04 1.41
CA ASP A 70 32.09 -0.25 0.92
C ASP A 70 32.13 -0.31 -0.62
N VAL A 71 31.83 0.80 -1.32
CA VAL A 71 31.91 0.88 -2.79
C VAL A 71 33.36 0.87 -3.28
N GLU A 72 34.25 1.62 -2.64
CA GLU A 72 35.68 1.69 -3.00
C GLU A 72 36.38 0.34 -2.84
N SER A 73 35.96 -0.46 -1.85
CA SER A 73 36.49 -1.80 -1.62
C SER A 73 36.31 -2.75 -2.82
N LEU A 74 35.34 -2.48 -3.70
CA LEU A 74 35.09 -3.29 -4.89
C LEU A 74 36.26 -3.29 -5.86
N ALA A 75 37.06 -2.21 -5.91
CA ALA A 75 38.23 -2.13 -6.77
C ALA A 75 39.29 -3.19 -6.42
N GLY A 76 39.33 -3.64 -5.16
CA GLY A 76 40.23 -4.69 -4.68
C GLY A 76 39.68 -6.11 -4.83
N ASN A 77 38.41 -6.27 -5.24
CA ASN A 77 37.79 -7.59 -5.33
C ASN A 77 38.07 -8.24 -6.72
N PRO A 78 38.76 -9.40 -6.76
CA PRO A 78 39.14 -10.05 -8.03
C PRO A 78 37.92 -10.56 -8.83
N ASP A 79 36.86 -11.01 -8.16
CA ASP A 79 35.63 -11.47 -8.82
C ASP A 79 34.89 -10.29 -9.45
N ALA A 80 34.83 -9.16 -8.73
CA ALA A 80 34.29 -7.91 -9.27
C ALA A 80 35.10 -7.44 -10.48
N ALA A 81 36.44 -7.48 -10.40
CA ALA A 81 37.32 -7.10 -11.51
C ALA A 81 37.11 -7.99 -12.75
N ALA A 82 36.96 -9.30 -12.58
CA ALA A 82 36.71 -10.23 -13.68
C ALA A 82 35.37 -9.95 -14.39
N HIS A 83 34.31 -9.62 -13.64
CA HIS A 83 33.04 -9.19 -14.23
C HIS A 83 33.18 -7.87 -14.97
N MET A 84 33.86 -6.88 -14.39
CA MET A 84 34.08 -5.58 -15.03
C MET A 84 34.89 -5.71 -16.32
N GLY A 85 35.83 -6.65 -16.40
CA GLY A 85 36.55 -6.97 -17.65
C GLY A 85 35.61 -7.40 -18.78
N ARG A 86 34.65 -8.28 -18.51
CA ARG A 86 33.63 -8.70 -19.50
C ARG A 86 32.71 -7.54 -19.90
N VAL A 87 32.32 -6.71 -18.94
CA VAL A 87 31.48 -5.53 -19.20
C VAL A 87 32.21 -4.51 -20.08
N ARG A 88 33.51 -4.26 -19.83
CA ARG A 88 34.35 -3.34 -20.64
C ARG A 88 34.53 -3.80 -22.09
N ALA A 89 34.35 -5.10 -22.38
CA ALA A 89 34.39 -5.59 -23.75
C ALA A 89 33.14 -5.22 -24.56
N LEU A 90 32.02 -4.91 -23.89
CA LEU A 90 30.74 -4.58 -24.53
C LEU A 90 30.38 -3.10 -24.43
N ALA A 91 30.86 -2.40 -23.40
CA ALA A 91 30.42 -1.05 -23.09
C ALA A 91 31.52 -0.17 -22.49
N THR A 92 31.38 1.14 -22.69
CA THR A 92 32.14 2.17 -21.98
C THR A 92 31.30 2.72 -20.84
N PHE A 93 31.93 3.00 -19.69
CA PHE A 93 31.24 3.48 -18.51
C PHE A 93 32.20 4.08 -17.49
N GLU A 94 31.66 4.93 -16.63
CA GLU A 94 32.34 5.53 -15.49
C GLU A 94 31.43 5.42 -14.25
N PRO A 95 31.82 4.64 -13.22
CA PRO A 95 31.04 4.54 -12.00
C PRO A 95 31.20 5.80 -11.14
N VAL A 96 30.09 6.41 -10.73
CA VAL A 96 30.12 7.61 -9.88
C VAL A 96 29.19 7.42 -8.67
N VAL A 97 29.66 7.87 -7.50
CA VAL A 97 28.91 7.82 -6.23
C VAL A 97 28.23 9.16 -5.98
N TYR A 98 26.95 9.11 -5.60
CA TYR A 98 26.06 10.24 -5.41
C TYR A 98 25.33 10.15 -4.07
N ASP A 99 24.98 11.32 -3.55
CA ASP A 99 24.03 11.50 -2.46
C ASP A 99 22.65 11.85 -3.04
N VAL A 100 21.59 11.40 -2.39
CA VAL A 100 20.22 11.82 -2.73
C VAL A 100 19.97 13.17 -2.07
N VAL A 101 20.07 14.25 -2.85
CA VAL A 101 19.90 15.62 -2.34
C VAL A 101 18.44 16.10 -2.36
N PHE A 102 17.60 15.44 -3.16
CA PHE A 102 16.19 15.76 -3.30
C PHE A 102 15.45 14.53 -3.79
N SER A 103 14.26 14.29 -3.24
CA SER A 103 13.32 13.32 -3.77
C SER A 103 11.93 13.92 -3.73
N HIS A 104 11.19 13.67 -4.80
CA HIS A 104 9.78 14.02 -4.90
C HIS A 104 9.06 12.85 -5.53
N THR A 105 8.18 12.23 -4.76
CA THR A 105 7.21 11.28 -5.29
C THR A 105 5.97 12.09 -5.60
N SER A 106 5.56 12.16 -6.88
CA SER A 106 4.19 12.58 -7.19
C SER A 106 3.24 11.64 -6.45
N ALA A 107 2.10 12.11 -5.96
CA ALA A 107 1.10 11.31 -5.22
C ALA A 107 0.52 10.08 -5.96
N ALA A 108 1.13 9.64 -7.06
CA ALA A 108 0.79 8.49 -7.87
C ALA A 108 1.60 7.20 -7.54
N GLN A 109 2.19 7.08 -6.35
CA GLN A 109 2.69 5.79 -5.83
C GLN A 109 2.19 5.44 -4.41
N GLY A 110 1.34 6.26 -3.80
CA GLY A 110 0.18 5.76 -3.06
C GLY A 110 -0.97 5.69 -4.07
N GLN A 111 -1.94 4.79 -3.91
CA GLN A 111 -3.18 4.90 -4.70
C GLN A 111 -3.74 6.30 -4.44
N ALA A 112 -3.61 7.20 -5.42
CA ALA A 112 -4.28 8.49 -5.37
C ALA A 112 -5.75 8.20 -5.01
N ALA A 113 -6.27 8.90 -4.01
CA ALA A 113 -7.69 8.83 -3.69
C ALA A 113 -8.48 8.84 -5.00
N SER A 114 -9.35 7.85 -5.22
CA SER A 114 -10.22 7.83 -6.39
C SER A 114 -10.87 9.21 -6.51
N THR A 115 -11.22 9.66 -7.71
CA THR A 115 -12.18 10.76 -7.81
C THR A 115 -13.57 10.13 -7.96
N PRO A 116 -14.62 10.72 -7.38
CA PRO A 116 -15.96 10.18 -7.54
C PRO A 116 -16.33 10.31 -9.02
N ASP A 117 -16.77 9.21 -9.63
CA ASP A 117 -17.29 9.22 -11.00
C ASP A 117 -18.69 9.85 -11.01
N GLN A 118 -18.73 11.18 -11.12
CA GLN A 118 -19.96 11.96 -11.18
C GLN A 118 -20.81 11.67 -12.43
N ALA A 119 -20.26 10.97 -13.44
CA ALA A 119 -21.02 10.57 -14.61
C ALA A 119 -21.83 9.28 -14.36
N ARG A 120 -21.43 8.45 -13.39
CA ARG A 120 -22.16 7.24 -13.02
C ARG A 120 -23.45 7.61 -12.27
N LYS A 121 -24.55 7.09 -12.79
CA LYS A 121 -25.88 7.21 -12.18
C LYS A 121 -26.26 5.88 -11.51
N PRO A 122 -27.04 5.92 -10.42
CA PRO A 122 -27.60 4.72 -9.82
C PRO A 122 -28.26 3.80 -10.83
N HIS A 123 -27.94 2.51 -10.75
CA HIS A 123 -28.50 1.48 -11.65
C HIS A 123 -29.93 1.08 -11.27
N ILE A 124 -30.40 1.53 -10.10
CA ILE A 124 -31.75 1.34 -9.58
C ILE A 124 -32.28 2.67 -9.04
N ALA A 125 -33.59 2.74 -8.81
CA ALA A 125 -34.19 3.87 -8.11
C ALA A 125 -33.70 3.91 -6.66
N ILE A 126 -33.10 5.04 -6.26
CA ILE A 126 -32.64 5.33 -4.91
C ILE A 126 -33.32 6.64 -4.49
N PRO A 127 -33.81 6.77 -3.24
CA PRO A 127 -34.35 8.04 -2.76
C PRO A 127 -33.32 9.18 -2.85
N ASP A 128 -33.79 10.36 -3.26
CA ASP A 128 -32.94 11.55 -3.40
C ASP A 128 -32.33 11.97 -2.05
N GLY A 129 -31.15 12.59 -2.11
CA GLY A 129 -30.50 13.22 -0.95
C GLY A 129 -29.79 12.26 0.03
N LEU A 130 -29.77 10.95 -0.26
CA LEU A 130 -29.09 9.95 0.58
C LEU A 130 -27.87 9.37 -0.13
N PRO A 131 -26.63 9.74 0.28
CA PRO A 131 -25.43 9.26 -0.38
C PRO A 131 -25.03 7.83 0.05
N GLY A 132 -24.29 7.17 -0.82
CA GLY A 132 -23.63 5.89 -0.59
C GLY A 132 -24.55 4.82 -0.02
N VAL A 133 -24.10 4.20 1.07
CA VAL A 133 -24.81 3.08 1.70
C VAL A 133 -26.18 3.49 2.28
N ALA A 134 -26.37 4.76 2.67
CA ALA A 134 -27.63 5.23 3.24
C ALA A 134 -28.76 5.23 2.19
N GLY A 135 -28.47 5.64 0.96
CA GLY A 135 -29.42 5.56 -0.14
C GLY A 135 -29.84 4.12 -0.43
N LEU A 136 -28.86 3.21 -0.46
CA LEU A 136 -29.12 1.78 -0.65
C LEU A 136 -29.91 1.14 0.51
N ALA A 137 -29.64 1.58 1.73
CA ALA A 137 -30.36 1.13 2.93
C ALA A 137 -31.85 1.51 2.87
N ALA A 138 -32.17 2.70 2.34
CA ALA A 138 -33.54 3.17 2.21
C ALA A 138 -34.40 2.33 1.24
N VAL A 139 -33.77 1.63 0.28
CA VAL A 139 -34.47 0.72 -0.65
C VAL A 139 -34.99 -0.55 0.05
N LYS A 140 -34.24 -1.07 1.04
CA LYS A 140 -34.61 -2.27 1.82
C LYS A 140 -34.39 -2.07 3.32
N PRO A 141 -35.19 -1.25 4.00
CA PRO A 141 -34.93 -0.80 5.37
C PRO A 141 -34.87 -1.93 6.40
N GLY A 142 -35.74 -2.95 6.27
CA GLY A 142 -35.71 -4.10 7.19
C GLY A 142 -34.45 -4.97 7.07
N LEU A 143 -33.87 -5.07 5.87
CA LEU A 143 -32.58 -5.75 5.67
C LEU A 143 -31.43 -4.85 6.13
N ALA A 144 -31.50 -3.56 5.81
CA ALA A 144 -30.51 -2.58 6.22
C ALA A 144 -30.37 -2.47 7.74
N ALA A 145 -31.48 -2.54 8.49
CA ALA A 145 -31.44 -2.55 9.96
C ALA A 145 -30.66 -3.75 10.52
N LYS A 146 -30.84 -4.94 9.92
CA LYS A 146 -30.11 -6.16 10.32
C LYS A 146 -28.63 -6.05 9.99
N LEU A 147 -28.32 -5.57 8.79
CA LEU A 147 -26.95 -5.36 8.36
C LEU A 147 -26.25 -4.29 9.22
N GLY A 148 -26.92 -3.19 9.51
CA GLY A 148 -26.42 -2.13 10.40
C GLY A 148 -26.19 -2.62 11.83
N ALA A 149 -27.09 -3.42 12.39
CA ALA A 149 -26.89 -4.03 13.71
C ALA A 149 -25.66 -4.97 13.72
N PHE A 150 -25.51 -5.80 12.70
CA PHE A 150 -24.32 -6.65 12.53
C PHE A 150 -23.03 -5.82 12.45
N THR A 151 -23.01 -4.80 11.60
CA THR A 151 -21.83 -3.93 11.44
C THR A 151 -21.55 -3.12 12.69
N HIS A 152 -22.58 -2.71 13.44
CA HIS A 152 -22.41 -2.02 14.71
C HIS A 152 -21.72 -2.92 15.73
N GLU A 153 -22.20 -4.16 15.89
CA GLU A 153 -21.58 -5.14 16.78
C GLU A 153 -20.13 -5.38 16.37
N LEU A 154 -19.88 -5.59 15.08
CA LEU A 154 -18.53 -5.82 14.56
C LEU A 154 -17.58 -4.63 14.81
N MET A 155 -18.04 -3.39 14.61
CA MET A 155 -17.19 -2.20 14.59
C MET A 155 -17.13 -1.45 15.94
N ARG A 156 -18.08 -1.68 16.83
CA ARG A 156 -18.21 -0.99 18.13
C ARG A 156 -18.43 -1.93 19.32
N GLY A 157 -18.82 -3.19 19.08
CA GLY A 157 -18.95 -4.21 20.12
C GLY A 157 -17.61 -4.70 20.67
N GLY A 158 -17.67 -5.71 21.54
CA GLY A 158 -16.51 -6.27 22.24
C GLY A 158 -15.54 -6.96 21.26
N SER A 159 -14.28 -6.54 21.28
CA SER A 159 -13.24 -7.04 20.38
C SER A 159 -11.85 -6.77 20.98
N PRO A 160 -10.83 -7.61 20.72
CA PRO A 160 -9.44 -7.29 21.03
C PRO A 160 -8.87 -6.17 20.14
N LEU A 161 -9.56 -5.85 19.03
CA LEU A 161 -9.26 -4.69 18.19
C LEU A 161 -10.04 -3.47 18.65
N THR A 162 -9.35 -2.35 18.80
CA THR A 162 -9.97 -1.07 19.11
C THR A 162 -10.95 -0.66 18.00
N PRO A 163 -11.94 0.19 18.29
CA PRO A 163 -12.80 0.78 17.26
C PRO A 163 -11.99 1.47 16.15
N GLY A 164 -10.87 2.13 16.50
CA GLY A 164 -9.97 2.76 15.55
C GLY A 164 -9.26 1.77 14.64
N GLU A 165 -8.69 0.69 15.19
CA GLU A 165 -8.04 -0.37 14.39
C GLU A 165 -9.01 -1.03 13.40
N ARG A 166 -10.27 -1.24 13.82
CA ARG A 166 -11.32 -1.77 12.93
C ARG A 166 -11.64 -0.81 11.79
N GLU A 167 -11.76 0.50 12.06
CA GLU A 167 -11.95 1.51 11.00
C GLU A 167 -10.71 1.64 10.09
N VAL A 168 -9.49 1.45 10.63
CA VAL A 168 -8.27 1.44 9.80
C VAL A 168 -8.30 0.27 8.81
N ILE A 169 -8.71 -0.93 9.23
CA ILE A 169 -8.88 -2.08 8.32
C ILE A 169 -9.96 -1.78 7.28
N ALA A 170 -11.08 -1.18 7.70
CA ALA A 170 -12.17 -0.78 6.81
C ALA A 170 -11.73 0.23 5.73
N ALA A 171 -10.99 1.27 6.14
CA ALA A 171 -10.45 2.29 5.28
C ALA A 171 -9.43 1.69 4.30
N PHE A 172 -8.47 0.92 4.81
CA PHE A 172 -7.43 0.28 4.02
C PHE A 172 -8.01 -0.65 2.93
N VAL A 173 -8.97 -1.50 3.29
CA VAL A 173 -9.66 -2.38 2.33
C VAL A 173 -10.44 -1.56 1.30
N SER A 174 -11.14 -0.52 1.72
CA SER A 174 -11.97 0.31 0.82
C SER A 174 -11.13 1.12 -0.18
N VAL A 175 -9.99 1.65 0.25
CA VAL A 175 -9.02 2.30 -0.66
C VAL A 175 -8.47 1.29 -1.66
N ARG A 176 -8.06 0.10 -1.20
CA ARG A 176 -7.49 -0.93 -2.06
C ARG A 176 -8.49 -1.58 -3.02
N ASN A 177 -9.79 -1.48 -2.72
CA ASN A 177 -10.88 -1.87 -3.60
C ASN A 177 -11.36 -0.73 -4.52
N ASP A 178 -10.77 0.47 -4.40
CA ASP A 178 -11.11 1.66 -5.16
C ASP A 178 -12.58 2.12 -5.02
N THR A 179 -13.18 1.92 -3.84
CA THR A 179 -14.54 2.39 -3.58
C THR A 179 -14.51 3.76 -2.92
N TYR A 180 -14.67 4.80 -3.73
CA TYR A 180 -14.55 6.20 -3.31
C TYR A 180 -15.33 6.54 -2.02
N PHE A 181 -16.63 6.19 -1.98
CA PHE A 181 -17.48 6.52 -0.82
C PHE A 181 -16.92 5.94 0.48
N CYS A 182 -16.65 4.63 0.47
CA CYS A 182 -16.20 3.90 1.65
C CYS A 182 -14.77 4.30 2.02
N ALA A 183 -13.89 4.48 1.04
CA ALA A 183 -12.52 4.93 1.27
C ALA A 183 -12.49 6.23 2.07
N HIS A 184 -13.26 7.24 1.65
CA HIS A 184 -13.28 8.54 2.30
C HIS A 184 -14.02 8.52 3.65
N ALA A 185 -15.19 7.89 3.72
CA ALA A 185 -15.97 7.80 4.96
C ALA A 185 -15.21 7.08 6.09
N HIS A 186 -14.56 5.95 5.78
CA HIS A 186 -13.85 5.17 6.78
C HIS A 186 -12.46 5.73 7.09
N THR A 187 -11.81 6.40 6.14
CA THR A 187 -10.57 7.17 6.45
C THR A 187 -10.87 8.28 7.45
N ALA A 188 -11.95 9.04 7.22
CA ALA A 188 -12.38 10.09 8.15
C ALA A 188 -12.82 9.54 9.51
N ALA A 189 -13.51 8.39 9.54
CA ALA A 189 -13.88 7.73 10.79
C ALA A 189 -12.65 7.22 11.56
N ALA A 190 -11.72 6.55 10.88
CA ALA A 190 -10.48 6.05 11.47
C ALA A 190 -9.64 7.19 12.05
N ALA A 191 -9.50 8.30 11.32
CA ALA A 191 -8.73 9.46 11.73
C ALA A 191 -9.24 10.11 13.04
N GLN A 192 -10.50 9.91 13.41
CA GLN A 192 -11.04 10.39 14.69
C GLN A 192 -10.80 9.44 15.86
N LEU A 193 -10.41 8.20 15.59
CA LEU A 193 -10.34 7.13 16.59
C LEU A 193 -8.92 6.63 16.84
N VAL A 194 -7.94 7.02 16.02
CA VAL A 194 -6.54 6.58 16.16
C VAL A 194 -5.63 7.72 16.58
N ASP A 195 -4.59 7.39 17.34
CA ASP A 195 -3.50 8.31 17.64
C ASP A 195 -2.79 8.75 16.35
N GLY A 196 -2.44 10.04 16.27
CA GLY A 196 -1.87 10.66 15.06
C GLY A 196 -2.90 10.94 13.95
N GLY A 197 -4.16 10.59 14.16
CA GLY A 197 -5.29 10.97 13.30
C GLY A 197 -5.06 10.65 11.82
N THR A 198 -5.36 11.62 10.96
CA THR A 198 -5.27 11.47 9.49
C THR A 198 -3.89 11.02 9.02
N ASP A 199 -2.81 11.52 9.62
CA ASP A 199 -1.44 11.20 9.19
C ASP A 199 -1.13 9.71 9.42
N THR A 200 -1.57 9.14 10.54
CA THR A 200 -1.44 7.71 10.82
C THR A 200 -2.23 6.88 9.81
N VAL A 201 -3.47 7.25 9.50
CA VAL A 201 -4.31 6.51 8.56
C VAL A 201 -3.72 6.54 7.15
N HIS A 202 -3.26 7.70 6.69
CA HIS A 202 -2.59 7.83 5.39
C HIS A 202 -1.28 7.01 5.34
N ALA A 203 -0.47 7.06 6.39
CA ALA A 203 0.74 6.24 6.47
C ALA A 203 0.43 4.73 6.36
N VAL A 204 -0.68 4.26 6.97
CA VAL A 204 -1.15 2.88 6.82
C VAL A 204 -1.58 2.56 5.39
N ILE A 205 -2.32 3.46 4.74
CA ILE A 205 -2.81 3.27 3.37
C ILE A 205 -1.63 3.18 2.38
N ASP A 206 -0.65 4.08 2.54
CA ASP A 206 0.51 4.22 1.66
C ASP A 206 1.51 3.08 1.84
N ASP A 207 1.99 2.87 3.07
CA ASP A 207 2.95 1.81 3.41
C ASP A 207 2.62 1.18 4.77
N PRO A 208 1.75 0.16 4.80
CA PRO A 208 1.37 -0.49 6.04
C PRO A 208 2.56 -1.19 6.73
N ALA A 209 3.66 -1.48 6.04
CA ALA A 209 4.82 -2.13 6.65
C ALA A 209 5.62 -1.16 7.54
N SER A 210 5.67 0.13 7.18
CA SER A 210 6.37 1.17 7.94
C SER A 210 5.47 2.05 8.80
N ALA A 211 4.15 2.01 8.59
CA ALA A 211 3.18 2.87 9.27
C ALA A 211 3.32 2.86 10.80
N PRO A 212 3.04 3.97 11.51
CA PRO A 212 3.22 4.09 12.96
C PRO A 212 2.12 3.40 13.78
N VAL A 213 1.80 2.15 13.41
CA VAL A 213 0.84 1.28 14.10
C VAL A 213 1.55 0.04 14.66
N SER A 214 0.87 -0.69 15.54
CA SER A 214 1.39 -1.89 16.18
C SER A 214 1.79 -2.96 15.14
N THR A 215 2.81 -3.76 15.43
CA THR A 215 3.21 -4.88 14.58
C THR A 215 2.06 -5.88 14.37
N LYS A 216 1.21 -6.06 15.39
CA LYS A 216 -0.03 -6.82 15.31
C LYS A 216 -0.95 -6.29 14.20
N LEU A 217 -1.27 -4.99 14.22
CA LEU A 217 -2.14 -4.39 13.21
C LEU A 217 -1.55 -4.48 11.81
N ARG A 218 -0.23 -4.30 11.63
CA ARG A 218 0.43 -4.48 10.32
C ARG A 218 0.25 -5.90 9.77
N ALA A 219 0.41 -6.91 10.62
CA ALA A 219 0.20 -8.30 10.20
C ALA A 219 -1.27 -8.57 9.83
N LEU A 220 -2.22 -8.03 10.60
CA LEU A 220 -3.65 -8.14 10.30
C LEU A 220 -4.04 -7.41 9.00
N LEU A 221 -3.44 -6.25 8.71
CA LEU A 221 -3.65 -5.52 7.45
C LEU A 221 -3.15 -6.31 6.23
N ARG A 222 -2.07 -7.10 6.37
CA ARG A 222 -1.64 -8.02 5.31
C ARG A 222 -2.67 -9.11 5.05
N ILE A 223 -3.27 -9.68 6.10
CA ILE A 223 -4.37 -10.64 5.96
C ILE A 223 -5.56 -9.97 5.28
N ALA A 224 -5.95 -8.77 5.72
CA ALA A 224 -7.04 -8.00 5.12
C ALA A 224 -6.81 -7.69 3.61
N ASP A 225 -5.58 -7.35 3.20
CA ASP A 225 -5.21 -7.12 1.80
C ASP A 225 -5.38 -8.37 0.92
N LYS A 226 -5.19 -9.56 1.50
CA LYS A 226 -5.42 -10.84 0.82
C LYS A 226 -6.91 -11.17 0.78
N VAL A 227 -7.61 -11.08 1.91
CA VAL A 227 -9.06 -11.31 2.01
C VAL A 227 -9.83 -10.49 0.97
N ARG A 228 -9.46 -9.23 0.75
CA ARG A 228 -10.17 -8.38 -0.23
C ARG A 228 -10.07 -8.86 -1.68
N ARG A 229 -8.96 -9.52 -2.03
CA ARG A 229 -8.70 -10.10 -3.35
C ARG A 229 -9.36 -11.47 -3.46
N SER A 230 -9.05 -12.33 -2.49
CA SER A 230 -9.63 -13.66 -2.34
C SER A 230 -9.27 -14.22 -0.96
N GLY A 231 -10.25 -14.80 -0.26
CA GLY A 231 -9.98 -15.52 1.00
C GLY A 231 -9.03 -16.71 0.83
N LEU A 232 -8.89 -17.25 -0.39
CA LEU A 232 -7.95 -18.34 -0.70
C LEU A 232 -6.49 -17.88 -0.76
N GLU A 233 -6.22 -16.58 -0.82
CA GLU A 233 -4.84 -16.05 -0.80
C GLU A 233 -4.25 -15.97 0.61
N VAL A 234 -5.07 -16.11 1.65
CA VAL A 234 -4.61 -16.17 3.05
C VAL A 234 -3.93 -17.52 3.30
N THR A 235 -2.66 -17.49 3.69
CA THR A 235 -1.85 -18.69 3.93
C THR A 235 -1.61 -18.93 5.42
N THR A 236 -1.18 -20.14 5.78
CA THR A 236 -0.73 -20.46 7.14
C THR A 236 0.41 -19.54 7.60
N ASP A 237 1.32 -19.19 6.69
CA ASP A 237 2.42 -18.25 6.98
C ASP A 237 1.91 -16.85 7.36
N ASP A 238 0.81 -16.36 6.74
CA ASP A 238 0.21 -15.09 7.17
C ASP A 238 -0.28 -15.15 8.61
N ILE A 239 -0.94 -16.26 8.97
CA ILE A 239 -1.50 -16.51 10.29
C ILE A 239 -0.40 -16.66 11.34
N ASP A 240 0.65 -17.44 11.04
CA ASP A 240 1.78 -17.66 11.93
C ASP A 240 2.52 -16.35 12.22
N GLN A 241 2.69 -15.50 11.21
CA GLN A 241 3.29 -14.19 11.39
C GLN A 241 2.38 -13.22 12.17
N ALA A 242 1.06 -13.28 12.02
CA ALA A 242 0.14 -12.51 12.86
C ALA A 242 0.23 -12.95 14.32
N ARG A 243 0.28 -14.27 14.58
CA ARG A 243 0.47 -14.84 15.92
C ARG A 243 1.83 -14.46 16.52
N ALA A 244 2.90 -14.50 15.72
CA ALA A 244 4.22 -14.03 16.15
C ALA A 244 4.22 -12.53 16.50
N ALA A 245 3.35 -11.73 15.88
CA ALA A 245 3.12 -10.33 16.22
C ALA A 245 2.16 -10.11 17.40
N GLY A 246 1.68 -11.20 18.03
CA GLY A 246 0.83 -11.17 19.23
C GLY A 246 -0.68 -11.21 18.94
N ALA A 247 -1.11 -11.54 17.72
CA ALA A 247 -2.52 -11.77 17.41
C ALA A 247 -3.00 -13.11 17.96
N ASP A 248 -4.16 -13.13 18.59
CA ASP A 248 -4.88 -14.37 18.90
C ASP A 248 -5.94 -14.70 17.84
N ASP A 249 -6.70 -15.78 18.06
CA ASP A 249 -7.73 -16.21 17.12
C ASP A 249 -8.89 -15.19 17.01
N ALA A 250 -9.17 -14.42 18.06
CA ALA A 250 -10.20 -13.38 18.04
C ALA A 250 -9.74 -12.15 17.24
N ASP A 251 -8.49 -11.74 17.36
CA ASP A 251 -7.88 -10.69 16.53
C ASP A 251 -7.97 -11.03 15.04
N ILE A 252 -7.59 -12.26 14.68
CA ILE A 252 -7.58 -12.74 13.29
C ILE A 252 -9.02 -12.86 12.77
N HIS A 253 -9.92 -13.44 13.57
CA HIS A 253 -11.34 -13.54 13.23
C HIS A 253 -11.92 -12.17 12.89
N ASP A 254 -11.74 -11.19 13.78
CA ASP A 254 -12.32 -9.86 13.61
C ASP A 254 -11.69 -9.12 12.43
N ALA A 255 -10.37 -9.22 12.22
CA ALA A 255 -9.71 -8.61 11.07
C ALA A 255 -10.24 -9.17 9.73
N VAL A 256 -10.40 -10.49 9.63
CA VAL A 256 -10.97 -11.15 8.43
C VAL A 256 -12.42 -10.74 8.24
N LEU A 257 -13.22 -10.74 9.30
CA LEU A 257 -14.64 -10.42 9.22
C LEU A 257 -14.88 -8.94 8.87
N VAL A 258 -14.08 -8.01 9.41
CA VAL A 258 -14.09 -6.60 9.02
C VAL A 258 -13.74 -6.47 7.54
N ALA A 259 -12.63 -7.07 7.09
CA ALA A 259 -12.22 -6.99 5.68
C ALA A 259 -13.29 -7.55 4.72
N ALA A 260 -13.89 -8.70 5.06
CA ALA A 260 -14.98 -9.30 4.28
C ALA A 260 -16.25 -8.43 4.27
N THR A 261 -16.59 -7.81 5.40
CA THR A 261 -17.75 -6.91 5.52
C THR A 261 -17.57 -5.67 4.66
N PHE A 262 -16.39 -5.04 4.67
CA PHE A 262 -16.14 -3.89 3.80
C PHE A 262 -16.02 -4.28 2.33
N CYS A 263 -15.56 -5.49 2.02
CA CYS A 263 -15.67 -6.06 0.68
C CYS A 263 -17.13 -6.18 0.19
N LEU A 264 -18.07 -6.53 1.06
CA LEU A 264 -19.50 -6.52 0.77
C LEU A 264 -19.99 -5.10 0.51
N TYR A 265 -19.68 -4.15 1.40
CA TYR A 265 -20.14 -2.75 1.25
C TYR A 265 -19.56 -2.09 0.01
N ASN A 266 -18.27 -2.27 -0.25
CA ASN A 266 -17.57 -1.75 -1.42
C ASN A 266 -18.27 -2.19 -2.72
N ARG A 267 -18.49 -3.51 -2.87
CA ARG A 267 -19.17 -4.08 -4.04
C ARG A 267 -20.65 -3.70 -4.09
N TYR A 268 -21.30 -3.47 -2.96
CA TYR A 268 -22.69 -3.06 -2.91
C TYR A 268 -22.88 -1.60 -3.36
N VAL A 269 -22.04 -0.69 -2.86
CA VAL A 269 -22.02 0.74 -3.23
C VAL A 269 -21.68 0.91 -4.71
N ASP A 270 -20.55 0.35 -5.16
CA ASP A 270 -20.09 0.54 -6.52
C ASP A 270 -20.88 -0.30 -7.52
N GLY A 271 -21.33 -1.50 -7.13
CA GLY A 271 -22.11 -2.38 -8.00
C GLY A 271 -23.48 -1.82 -8.37
N LEU A 272 -24.03 -0.90 -7.57
CA LEU A 272 -25.28 -0.19 -7.85
C LEU A 272 -25.08 1.27 -8.26
N ALA A 273 -23.82 1.72 -8.35
CA ALA A 273 -23.47 3.12 -8.62
C ALA A 273 -24.19 4.09 -7.66
N ALA A 274 -24.12 3.82 -6.36
CA ALA A 274 -24.75 4.67 -5.35
C ALA A 274 -24.17 6.09 -5.38
N ILE A 275 -24.97 7.07 -4.95
CA ILE A 275 -24.62 8.50 -5.06
C ILE A 275 -23.40 8.81 -4.19
N THR A 276 -22.33 9.31 -4.81
CA THR A 276 -21.10 9.73 -4.13
C THR A 276 -20.94 11.25 -4.17
N PRO A 277 -21.02 11.94 -3.01
CA PRO A 277 -20.67 13.36 -2.91
C PRO A 277 -19.24 13.61 -3.40
N ASP A 278 -19.01 14.78 -4.02
CA ASP A 278 -17.70 15.26 -4.44
C ASP A 278 -16.93 15.99 -3.33
N SER A 279 -17.66 16.63 -2.41
CA SER A 279 -17.09 17.45 -1.36
C SER A 279 -16.43 16.62 -0.25
N PRO A 280 -15.13 16.80 0.02
CA PRO A 280 -14.44 16.12 1.13
C PRO A 280 -15.07 16.39 2.49
N ALA A 281 -15.59 17.61 2.72
CA ALA A 281 -16.22 18.00 3.99
C ALA A 281 -17.46 17.15 4.34
N VAL A 282 -18.13 16.57 3.34
CA VAL A 282 -19.25 15.64 3.58
C VAL A 282 -18.74 14.36 4.22
N TYR A 283 -17.57 13.86 3.79
CA TYR A 283 -16.98 12.66 4.36
C TYR A 283 -16.43 12.88 5.77
N ASP A 284 -15.95 14.09 6.10
CA ASP A 284 -15.58 14.44 7.49
C ASP A 284 -16.79 14.35 8.43
N GLN A 285 -17.95 14.83 7.97
CA GLN A 285 -19.21 14.76 8.73
C GLN A 285 -19.69 13.30 8.89
N ILE A 286 -19.66 12.52 7.79
CA ILE A 286 -20.03 11.09 7.81
C ILE A 286 -19.08 10.32 8.73
N GLY A 287 -17.76 10.50 8.58
CA GLY A 287 -16.75 9.85 9.40
C GLY A 287 -16.91 10.20 10.88
N GLY A 288 -17.18 11.46 11.20
CA GLY A 288 -17.45 11.88 12.57
C GLY A 288 -18.77 11.38 13.15
N HIS A 289 -19.77 11.15 12.32
CA HIS A 289 -20.98 10.45 12.75
C HIS A 289 -20.66 8.97 13.06
N LEU A 290 -19.97 8.27 12.16
CA LEU A 290 -19.59 6.86 12.35
C LEU A 290 -18.71 6.66 13.58
N ALA A 291 -17.73 7.54 13.82
CA ALA A 291 -16.85 7.50 14.98
C ALA A 291 -17.64 7.62 16.29
N ARG A 292 -18.59 8.57 16.36
CA ARG A 292 -19.37 8.85 17.58
C ARG A 292 -20.54 7.89 17.81
N ASN A 293 -21.26 7.53 16.76
CA ASN A 293 -22.55 6.83 16.86
C ASN A 293 -22.47 5.37 16.40
N GLY A 294 -21.37 4.97 15.73
CA GLY A 294 -21.25 3.66 15.10
C GLY A 294 -22.25 3.49 13.96
N TYR A 295 -22.71 2.26 13.77
CA TYR A 295 -23.55 1.84 12.64
C TYR A 295 -25.00 1.51 13.05
N SER A 296 -25.44 1.99 14.22
CA SER A 296 -26.73 1.58 14.75
C SER A 296 -27.88 2.16 13.92
N PRO A 297 -28.87 1.36 13.49
CA PRO A 297 -30.02 1.86 12.74
C PRO A 297 -30.89 2.84 13.55
N GLU A 298 -30.82 2.84 14.89
CA GLU A 298 -31.56 3.78 15.75
C GLU A 298 -30.92 5.17 15.81
N LYS A 299 -29.65 5.29 15.44
CA LYS A 299 -28.87 6.53 15.51
C LYS A 299 -28.44 7.05 14.13
N ALA A 300 -28.98 6.47 13.06
CA ALA A 300 -28.56 6.70 11.67
C ALA A 300 -29.17 7.97 11.01
N LEU A 301 -29.76 8.89 11.79
CA LEU A 301 -30.36 10.14 11.33
C LEU A 301 -29.75 11.33 12.06
#